data_AF-A0A7Y9JKK0-F1
#
_entry.id   AF-A0A7Y9JKK0-F1
#
_cell.length_a   1.000
_cell.length_b   1.000
_cell.length_c   1.000
_cell.angle_alpha   90.00
_cell.angle_beta   90.00
_cell.angle_gamma   90.00
#
_symmetry.space_group_name_H-M   'P 1'
#
loop_
_entity.id
_entity.type
_entity.pdbx_description
1 polymer ?
#
loop_
_entity_poly.entity_id
_entity_poly.type
_entity_poly.pdbx_seq_one_letter_code
_entity_poly.pdbx_strand_id
1 'polypeptide(L)'
;MSTVQSRPAAAGQWWRPRPPVRKTVTVVHVVASVALLGEVWGLVLLNLTAALTDDATLAHSAYRLMGVLVFGGGIPLSLTALVTGVALAIGSAWGLARHYWVLAKLVLLIAVILAGMLLFTPGAMADATAGGAPAAAGRQWEQVAVVSCQLAMLLTATALSVFKPRGRVGRRRARS
;
A
#
# COMPACT_ATOMS: atom_id res chain seq x y z
N MET A 1 -24.26 15.49 -50.97
CA MET A 1 -23.01 14.84 -50.50
C MET A 1 -22.92 15.00 -48.99
N SER A 2 -23.35 13.99 -48.24
CA SER A 2 -23.40 14.04 -46.77
C SER A 2 -22.12 13.43 -46.20
N THR A 3 -21.31 14.26 -45.56
CA THR A 3 -20.08 13.83 -44.89
C THR A 3 -20.42 13.03 -43.64
N VAL A 4 -20.14 11.73 -43.68
CA VAL A 4 -20.20 10.86 -42.50
C VAL A 4 -19.09 11.30 -41.55
N GLN A 5 -19.45 12.01 -40.49
CA GLN A 5 -18.53 12.41 -39.43
C GLN A 5 -18.22 11.20 -38.56
N SER A 6 -17.20 10.43 -38.97
CA SER A 6 -16.64 9.32 -38.18
C SER A 6 -16.09 9.86 -36.86
N ARG A 7 -16.78 9.53 -35.75
CA ARG A 7 -16.30 9.83 -34.40
C ARG A 7 -14.96 9.12 -34.20
N PRO A 8 -13.88 9.82 -33.82
CA PRO A 8 -12.62 9.14 -33.51
C PRO A 8 -12.89 8.17 -32.36
N ALA A 9 -12.55 6.90 -32.56
CA ALA A 9 -12.53 5.91 -31.51
C ALA A 9 -11.66 6.47 -30.38
N ALA A 10 -12.23 6.57 -29.17
CA ALA A 10 -11.51 7.03 -28.00
C ALA A 10 -10.38 6.03 -27.71
N ALA A 11 -9.20 6.29 -28.29
CA ALA A 11 -7.99 5.54 -28.05
C ALA A 11 -7.66 5.59 -26.55
N GLY A 12 -7.68 4.43 -25.89
CA GLY A 12 -7.12 4.27 -24.55
C GLY A 12 -8.01 3.62 -23.47
N GLN A 13 -9.26 3.21 -23.75
CA GLN A 13 -10.11 2.54 -22.74
C GLN A 13 -10.45 1.11 -23.12
N TRP A 14 -9.45 0.23 -23.03
CA TRP A 14 -9.59 -1.20 -23.36
C TRP A 14 -10.38 -2.01 -22.31
N TRP A 15 -10.62 -1.47 -21.11
CA TRP A 15 -11.37 -2.15 -20.04
C TRP A 15 -12.39 -1.24 -19.34
N ARG A 16 -13.67 -1.62 -19.39
CA ARG A 16 -14.78 -0.98 -18.64
C ARG A 16 -15.59 -2.06 -17.90
N PRO A 17 -15.24 -2.37 -16.64
CA PRO A 17 -15.89 -3.45 -15.91
C PRO A 17 -17.35 -3.09 -15.59
N ARG A 18 -18.21 -4.11 -15.56
CA ARG A 18 -19.62 -3.95 -15.16
C ARG A 18 -19.69 -3.38 -13.73
N PRO A 19 -20.73 -2.60 -13.37
CA PRO A 19 -20.88 -2.01 -12.05
C PRO A 19 -20.67 -2.95 -10.84
N PRO A 20 -21.18 -4.21 -10.82
CA PRO A 20 -20.93 -5.12 -9.71
C PRO A 20 -19.47 -5.53 -9.57
N VAL A 21 -18.78 -5.84 -10.68
CA VAL A 21 -17.34 -6.20 -10.68
C VAL A 21 -16.52 -5.07 -10.08
N ARG A 22 -16.79 -3.82 -10.48
CA ARG A 22 -16.09 -2.65 -9.93
C ARG A 22 -16.32 -2.49 -8.43
N LYS A 23 -17.52 -2.79 -7.92
CA LYS A 23 -17.80 -2.75 -6.48
C LYS A 23 -17.01 -3.83 -5.73
N THR A 24 -17.01 -5.07 -6.23
CA THR A 24 -16.25 -6.17 -5.62
C THR A 24 -14.76 -5.86 -5.56
N VAL A 25 -14.16 -5.41 -6.67
CA VAL A 25 -12.73 -5.02 -6.69
C VAL A 25 -12.46 -3.87 -5.72
N THR A 26 -13.39 -2.91 -5.59
CA THR A 26 -13.25 -1.82 -4.62
C THR A 26 -13.25 -2.34 -3.18
N VAL A 27 -14.15 -3.27 -2.83
CA VAL A 27 -14.20 -3.86 -1.49
C VAL A 27 -12.91 -4.62 -1.20
N VAL A 28 -12.47 -5.48 -2.12
CA VAL A 28 -11.21 -6.23 -1.97
C VAL A 28 -10.02 -5.28 -1.79
N HIS A 29 -9.94 -4.22 -2.60
CA HIS A 29 -8.89 -3.21 -2.49
C HIS A 29 -8.87 -2.54 -1.11
N VAL A 30 -10.04 -2.13 -0.62
CA VAL A 30 -10.17 -1.45 0.69
C VAL A 30 -9.79 -2.40 1.82
N VAL A 31 -10.32 -3.62 1.83
CA VAL A 31 -10.00 -4.62 2.86
C VAL A 31 -8.50 -4.93 2.88
N ALA A 32 -7.90 -5.18 1.71
CA ALA A 32 -6.47 -5.44 1.60
C ALA A 32 -5.62 -4.25 2.08
N SER A 33 -6.02 -3.02 1.71
CA SER A 33 -5.30 -1.80 2.11
C SER A 33 -5.37 -1.54 3.61
N VAL A 34 -6.53 -1.75 4.23
CA VAL A 34 -6.72 -1.58 5.68
C VAL A 34 -5.97 -2.66 6.45
N ALA A 35 -6.04 -3.91 6.00
CA ALA A 35 -5.30 -5.01 6.61
C ALA A 35 -3.78 -4.78 6.51
N LEU A 36 -3.28 -4.32 5.36
CA LEU A 36 -1.86 -3.97 5.18
C LEU A 36 -1.43 -2.84 6.12
N LEU A 37 -2.24 -1.79 6.27
CA LEU A 37 -1.96 -0.72 7.22
C LEU A 37 -1.89 -1.23 8.66
N GLY A 38 -2.83 -2.09 9.06
CA GLY A 38 -2.86 -2.69 10.39
C GLY A 38 -1.69 -3.66 10.65
N GLU A 39 -1.29 -4.42 9.64
CA GLU A 39 -0.13 -5.30 9.72
C GLU A 39 1.17 -4.51 9.88
N VAL A 40 1.38 -3.46 9.08
CA VAL A 40 2.54 -2.56 9.26
C VAL A 40 2.53 -1.88 10.62
N TRP A 41 1.37 -1.46 11.13
CA TRP A 41 1.24 -0.96 12.50
C TRP A 41 1.67 -2.01 13.54
N GLY A 42 1.24 -3.25 13.38
CA GLY A 42 1.69 -4.37 14.21
C GLY A 42 3.20 -4.61 14.14
N LEU A 43 3.81 -4.48 12.96
CA LEU A 43 5.26 -4.57 12.79
C LEU A 43 6.00 -3.43 13.51
N VAL A 44 5.46 -2.21 13.53
CA VAL A 44 6.02 -1.10 14.34
C VAL A 44 6.02 -1.49 15.82
N LEU A 45 4.88 -1.94 16.34
CA LEU A 45 4.76 -2.32 17.75
C LEU A 45 5.72 -3.44 18.12
N LEU A 46 5.80 -4.51 17.31
CA LEU A 46 6.73 -5.61 17.55
C LEU A 46 8.19 -5.15 17.53
N ASN A 47 8.57 -4.23 16.63
CA ASN A 47 9.94 -3.74 16.55
C ASN A 47 10.28 -2.87 17.77
N LEU A 48 9.36 -2.02 18.21
CA LEU A 48 9.52 -1.26 19.44
C LEU A 48 9.60 -2.17 20.66
N THR A 49 8.75 -3.19 20.76
CA THR A 49 8.83 -4.18 21.84
C THR A 49 10.20 -4.85 21.87
N ALA A 50 10.70 -5.33 20.73
CA ALA A 50 11.99 -5.99 20.64
C ALA A 50 13.18 -5.05 20.96
N ALA A 51 13.06 -3.76 20.62
CA ALA A 51 14.11 -2.77 20.86
C ALA A 51 14.12 -2.21 22.30
N LEU A 52 12.99 -2.28 23.01
CA LEU A 52 12.81 -1.65 24.33
C LEU A 52 12.77 -2.66 25.49
N THR A 53 12.67 -3.96 25.21
CA THR A 53 12.58 -4.98 26.25
C THR A 53 13.95 -5.47 26.71
N ASP A 54 14.08 -5.75 28.00
CA ASP A 54 15.24 -6.44 28.58
C ASP A 54 15.09 -7.98 28.52
N ASP A 55 13.93 -8.50 28.11
CA ASP A 55 13.69 -9.94 27.97
C ASP A 55 14.08 -10.42 26.55
N ALA A 56 15.24 -11.09 26.48
CA ALA A 56 15.76 -11.67 25.24
C ALA A 56 14.81 -12.67 24.57
N THR A 57 14.00 -13.40 25.35
CA THR A 57 13.03 -14.37 24.82
C THR A 57 11.88 -13.65 24.13
N LEU A 58 11.39 -12.56 24.74
CA LEU A 58 10.36 -11.72 24.17
C LEU A 58 10.84 -11.03 22.89
N ALA A 59 12.05 -10.47 22.89
CA ALA A 59 12.64 -9.83 21.71
C ALA A 59 12.77 -10.81 20.53
N HIS A 60 13.31 -12.01 20.78
CA HIS A 60 13.41 -13.05 19.75
C HIS A 60 12.03 -13.46 19.20
N SER A 61 11.07 -13.67 20.09
CA SER A 61 9.69 -14.03 19.71
C SER A 61 9.04 -12.96 18.84
N ALA A 62 9.28 -11.68 19.14
CA ALA A 62 8.80 -10.57 18.34
C ALA A 62 9.38 -10.60 16.91
N TYR A 63 10.69 -10.80 16.74
CA TYR A 63 11.30 -10.91 15.40
C TYR A 63 10.79 -12.11 14.60
N ARG A 64 10.55 -13.24 15.27
CA ARG A 64 9.93 -14.42 14.65
C ARG A 64 8.52 -14.13 14.14
N LEU A 65 7.69 -13.48 14.95
CA LEU A 65 6.32 -13.10 14.58
C LEU A 65 6.29 -12.10 13.42
N MET A 66 7.23 -11.15 13.36
CA MET A 66 7.34 -10.24 12.21
C MET A 66 7.51 -11.00 10.90
N GLY A 67 8.35 -12.06 10.88
CA GLY A 67 8.51 -12.91 9.71
C GLY A 67 7.17 -13.51 9.25
N VAL A 68 6.39 -14.05 10.19
CA VAL A 68 5.06 -14.61 9.89
C VAL A 68 4.12 -13.55 9.32
N LEU A 69 4.09 -12.35 9.91
CA LEU A 69 3.25 -11.25 9.43
C LEU A 69 3.64 -10.79 8.03
N VAL A 70 4.94 -10.67 7.73
CA VAL A 70 5.41 -10.25 6.42
C VAL A 70 5.07 -11.29 5.34
N PHE A 71 5.39 -12.56 5.57
CA PHE A 71 5.17 -13.60 4.56
C PHE A 71 3.70 -14.01 4.43
N GLY A 72 2.96 -14.07 5.54
CA GLY A 72 1.55 -14.45 5.56
C GLY A 72 0.57 -13.29 5.33
N GLY A 73 0.97 -12.06 5.60
CA GLY A 73 0.15 -10.86 5.53
C GLY A 73 0.71 -9.81 4.57
N GLY A 74 1.86 -9.22 4.86
CA GLY A 74 2.36 -8.05 4.12
C GLY A 74 2.54 -8.29 2.62
N ILE A 75 3.19 -9.37 2.23
CA ILE A 75 3.37 -9.74 0.82
C ILE A 75 2.01 -9.97 0.12
N PRO A 76 1.13 -10.90 0.56
CA PRO A 76 -0.13 -11.14 -0.13
C PRO A 76 -1.07 -9.93 -0.13
N LEU A 77 -1.13 -9.16 0.97
CA LEU A 77 -1.98 -7.96 1.08
C LEU A 77 -1.48 -6.84 0.17
N SER A 78 -0.17 -6.58 0.12
CA SER A 78 0.41 -5.55 -0.75
C SER A 78 0.23 -5.88 -2.24
N LEU A 79 0.43 -7.14 -2.64
CA LEU A 79 0.15 -7.58 -4.01
C LEU A 79 -1.33 -7.46 -4.36
N THR A 80 -2.21 -7.86 -3.45
CA THR A 80 -3.67 -7.73 -3.63
C THR A 80 -4.07 -6.27 -3.79
N ALA A 81 -3.57 -5.38 -2.92
CA ALA A 81 -3.84 -3.95 -2.98
C ALA A 81 -3.29 -3.33 -4.28
N LEU A 82 -2.11 -3.74 -4.73
CA LEU A 82 -1.48 -3.26 -5.96
C LEU A 82 -2.28 -3.67 -7.20
N VAL A 83 -2.57 -4.95 -7.36
CA VAL A 83 -3.34 -5.49 -8.51
C VAL A 83 -4.71 -4.85 -8.59
N THR A 84 -5.44 -4.81 -7.47
CA THR A 84 -6.77 -4.19 -7.43
C THR A 84 -6.70 -2.67 -7.63
N GLY A 85 -5.66 -2.00 -7.12
CA GLY A 85 -5.42 -0.57 -7.33
C GLY A 85 -5.21 -0.23 -8.80
N VAL A 86 -4.40 -1.00 -9.50
CA VAL A 86 -4.17 -0.88 -10.95
C VAL A 86 -5.46 -1.15 -11.73
N ALA A 87 -6.21 -2.21 -11.39
CA ALA A 87 -7.48 -2.52 -12.03
C ALA A 87 -8.50 -1.37 -11.89
N LEU A 88 -8.59 -0.75 -10.71
CA LEU A 88 -9.46 0.39 -10.44
C LEU A 88 -8.98 1.68 -11.12
N ALA A 89 -7.67 1.82 -11.36
CA ALA A 89 -7.09 2.93 -12.11
C ALA A 89 -7.51 2.87 -13.58
N ILE A 90 -7.31 1.72 -14.23
CA ILE A 90 -7.58 1.48 -15.66
C ILE A 90 -9.09 1.52 -15.95
N GLY A 91 -9.91 0.90 -15.10
CA GLY A 91 -11.36 0.82 -15.28
C GLY A 91 -12.12 2.14 -15.04
N SER A 92 -11.42 3.24 -14.78
CA SER A 92 -12.03 4.52 -14.43
C SER A 92 -12.00 5.54 -15.58
N ALA A 93 -13.16 6.08 -15.93
CA ALA A 93 -13.33 6.97 -17.09
C ALA A 93 -12.94 8.45 -16.83
N TRP A 94 -12.16 8.76 -15.80
CA TRP A 94 -11.96 10.14 -15.32
C TRP A 94 -10.51 10.58 -15.58
N GLY A 95 -10.32 11.58 -16.45
CA GLY A 95 -9.04 11.99 -17.06
C GLY A 95 -7.89 12.47 -16.15
N LEU A 96 -6.97 13.25 -16.73
CA LEU A 96 -5.59 13.52 -16.27
C LEU A 96 -5.43 13.87 -14.78
N ALA A 97 -6.32 14.67 -14.19
CA ALA A 97 -6.30 15.02 -12.76
C ALA A 97 -6.57 13.84 -11.80
N ARG A 98 -7.07 12.69 -12.27
CA ARG A 98 -7.10 11.45 -11.48
C ARG A 98 -5.80 10.67 -11.60
N HIS A 99 -5.11 10.79 -12.74
CA HIS A 99 -3.91 10.03 -13.04
C HIS A 99 -2.76 10.37 -12.08
N TYR A 100 -2.46 11.65 -11.85
CA TYR A 100 -1.39 12.06 -10.93
C TYR A 100 -1.60 11.55 -9.49
N TRP A 101 -2.84 11.54 -9.01
CA TRP A 101 -3.13 11.18 -7.61
C TRP A 101 -3.26 9.68 -7.39
N VAL A 102 -3.71 8.94 -8.41
CA VAL A 102 -3.65 7.49 -8.39
C VAL A 102 -2.20 7.04 -8.50
N LEU A 103 -1.43 7.68 -9.39
CA LEU A 103 0.01 7.43 -9.52
C LEU A 103 0.74 7.69 -8.22
N ALA A 104 0.49 8.81 -7.53
CA ALA A 104 1.11 9.09 -6.23
C ALA A 104 0.86 7.98 -5.20
N LYS A 105 -0.36 7.43 -5.12
CA LYS A 105 -0.68 6.33 -4.19
C LYS A 105 -0.03 5.02 -4.61
N LEU A 106 0.01 4.73 -5.91
CA LEU A 106 0.70 3.55 -6.43
C LEU A 106 2.20 3.64 -6.17
N VAL A 107 2.82 4.81 -6.35
CA VAL A 107 4.23 5.04 -6.02
C VAL A 107 4.48 4.86 -4.53
N LEU A 108 3.61 5.38 -3.65
CA LEU A 108 3.72 5.15 -2.22
C LEU A 108 3.60 3.67 -1.86
N LEU A 109 2.66 2.93 -2.46
CA LEU A 109 2.52 1.49 -2.22
C LEU A 109 3.74 0.70 -2.72
N ILE A 110 4.27 1.06 -3.89
CA ILE A 110 5.50 0.45 -4.42
C ILE A 110 6.68 0.76 -3.50
N ALA A 111 6.81 2.00 -3.02
CA ALA A 111 7.85 2.38 -2.07
C ALA A 111 7.75 1.58 -0.75
N VAL A 112 6.53 1.34 -0.26
CA VAL A 112 6.30 0.45 0.90
C VAL A 112 6.79 -0.96 0.62
N ILE A 113 6.46 -1.53 -0.53
CA ILE A 113 6.91 -2.88 -0.94
C ILE A 113 8.44 -2.93 -1.03
N LEU A 114 9.07 -1.96 -1.69
CA LEU A 114 10.52 -1.91 -1.87
C LEU A 114 11.25 -1.72 -0.54
N ALA A 115 10.74 -0.86 0.35
CA ALA A 115 11.31 -0.69 1.68
C ALA A 115 11.26 -2.00 2.49
N GLY A 116 10.14 -2.72 2.42
CA GLY A 116 9.99 -4.03 3.05
C GLY A 116 10.94 -5.07 2.47
N MET A 117 11.10 -5.10 1.15
CA MET A 117 11.94 -6.08 0.47
C MET A 117 13.44 -5.83 0.65
N LEU A 118 13.87 -4.56 0.63
CA LEU A 118 15.29 -4.20 0.57
C LEU A 118 15.88 -3.83 1.93
N LEU A 119 15.08 -3.33 2.87
CA LEU A 119 15.57 -2.74 4.12
C LEU A 119 15.03 -3.46 5.37
N PHE A 120 13.86 -4.10 5.28
CA PHE A 120 13.27 -4.83 6.41
C PHE A 120 13.70 -6.30 6.40
N THR A 121 14.39 -6.74 7.46
CA THR A 121 15.03 -8.07 7.53
C THR A 121 14.67 -8.82 8.82
N PRO A 122 13.39 -9.13 9.07
CA PRO A 122 12.95 -9.77 10.31
C PRO A 122 13.56 -11.17 10.50
N GLY A 123 13.79 -11.92 9.42
CA GLY A 123 14.45 -13.23 9.48
C GLY A 123 15.88 -13.15 10.01
N ALA A 124 16.67 -12.21 9.48
CA ALA A 124 18.04 -11.99 9.97
C ALA A 124 18.08 -11.54 11.44
N MET A 125 17.07 -10.79 11.89
CA MET A 125 16.95 -10.41 13.31
C MET A 125 16.54 -11.57 14.20
N ALA A 126 15.65 -12.45 13.72
CA ALA A 126 15.32 -13.68 14.43
C ALA A 126 16.55 -14.58 14.57
N ASP A 127 17.34 -14.74 13.50
CA ASP A 127 18.57 -15.55 13.54
C ASP A 127 19.62 -14.93 14.48
N ALA A 128 19.81 -13.60 14.44
CA ALA A 128 20.76 -12.89 15.28
C ALA A 128 20.42 -12.92 16.79
N THR A 129 19.15 -13.14 17.12
CA THR A 129 18.66 -13.23 18.52
C THR A 129 18.46 -14.67 18.99
N ALA A 130 18.78 -15.65 18.14
CA ALA A 130 18.67 -17.05 18.49
C ALA A 130 19.53 -17.39 19.72
N GLY A 131 19.00 -18.23 20.62
CA GLY A 131 19.70 -18.60 21.85
C GLY A 131 19.79 -17.49 22.91
N GLY A 132 19.05 -16.39 22.75
CA GLY A 132 19.02 -15.29 23.73
C GLY A 132 20.11 -14.24 23.54
N ALA A 133 20.82 -14.26 22.40
CA ALA A 133 21.80 -13.24 22.08
C ALA A 133 21.11 -11.86 21.88
N PRO A 134 21.70 -10.76 22.37
CA PRO A 134 21.16 -9.43 22.13
C PRO A 134 21.36 -9.03 20.66
N ALA A 135 20.35 -8.42 20.07
CA ALA A 135 20.50 -7.80 18.75
C ALA A 135 21.35 -6.52 18.84
N ALA A 136 22.08 -6.20 17.77
CA ALA A 136 22.83 -4.97 17.69
C ALA A 136 21.87 -3.76 17.68
N ALA A 137 21.97 -2.89 18.69
CA ALA A 137 21.05 -1.77 18.90
C ALA A 137 20.85 -0.89 17.65
N GLY A 138 21.94 -0.57 16.92
CA GLY A 138 21.85 0.20 15.68
C GLY A 138 20.94 -0.46 14.64
N ARG A 139 21.07 -1.77 14.46
CA ARG A 139 20.24 -2.54 13.53
C ARG A 139 18.78 -2.64 13.99
N GLN A 140 18.53 -2.75 15.30
CA GLN A 140 17.15 -2.75 15.82
C GLN A 140 16.43 -1.43 15.49
N TRP A 141 17.10 -0.29 15.73
CA TRP A 141 16.54 1.02 15.44
C TRP A 141 16.40 1.31 13.95
N GLU A 142 17.30 0.79 13.11
CA GLU A 142 17.13 0.82 11.65
C GLU A 142 15.84 0.09 11.24
N GLN A 143 15.57 -1.10 11.79
CA GLN A 143 14.34 -1.84 11.48
C GLN A 143 13.09 -1.07 11.93
N VAL A 144 13.10 -0.48 13.14
CA VAL A 144 12.02 0.41 13.64
C VAL A 144 11.77 1.57 12.66
N ALA A 145 12.84 2.23 12.20
CA ALA A 145 12.74 3.36 11.29
C ALA A 145 12.11 2.97 9.94
N VAL A 146 12.49 1.82 9.40
CA VAL A 146 11.95 1.30 8.13
C VAL A 146 10.44 1.09 8.22
N VAL A 147 9.95 0.34 9.22
CA VAL A 147 8.51 0.06 9.35
C VAL A 147 7.70 1.30 9.73
N SER A 148 8.29 2.23 10.48
CA SER A 148 7.67 3.52 10.80
C SER A 148 7.52 4.40 9.54
N CYS A 149 8.52 4.38 8.66
CA CYS A 149 8.47 5.06 7.38
C CYS A 149 7.39 4.43 6.46
N GLN A 150 7.29 3.10 6.41
CA GLN A 150 6.22 2.41 5.69
C GLN A 150 4.83 2.81 6.21
N LEU A 151 4.65 2.84 7.53
CA LEU A 151 3.41 3.29 8.16
C LEU A 151 3.05 4.72 7.73
N ALA A 152 4.01 5.65 7.80
CA ALA A 152 3.82 7.04 7.39
C ALA A 152 3.42 7.15 5.90
N MET A 153 4.04 6.35 5.02
CA MET A 153 3.68 6.29 3.60
C MET A 153 2.23 5.81 3.38
N LEU A 154 1.81 4.75 4.08
CA LEU A 154 0.44 4.23 3.98
C LEU A 154 -0.60 5.19 4.57
N LEU A 155 -0.30 5.84 5.70
CA LEU A 155 -1.14 6.89 6.27
C LEU A 155 -1.27 8.07 5.31
N THR A 156 -0.18 8.48 4.66
CA THR A 156 -0.19 9.53 3.64
C THR A 156 -1.06 9.12 2.46
N ALA A 157 -0.91 7.90 1.94
CA ALA A 157 -1.75 7.37 0.86
C ALA A 157 -3.25 7.34 1.24
N THR A 158 -3.55 7.06 2.51
CA THR A 158 -4.90 7.05 3.08
C THR A 158 -5.46 8.47 3.22
N ALA A 159 -4.68 9.41 3.75
CA ALA A 159 -5.04 10.83 3.82
C ALA A 159 -5.31 11.40 2.42
N LEU A 160 -4.45 11.11 1.44
CA LEU A 160 -4.66 11.45 0.02
C LEU A 160 -5.92 10.80 -0.58
N SER A 161 -6.47 9.75 0.04
CA SER A 161 -7.73 9.12 -0.36
C SER A 161 -8.96 9.81 0.21
N VAL A 162 -8.85 10.41 1.40
CA VAL A 162 -9.96 11.08 2.08
C VAL A 162 -10.02 12.56 1.70
N PHE A 163 -8.90 13.28 1.80
CA PHE A 163 -8.84 14.74 1.71
C PHE A 163 -8.74 15.29 0.29
N LYS A 164 -8.51 14.44 -0.72
CA LYS A 164 -8.50 14.92 -2.10
C LYS A 164 -9.90 15.43 -2.48
N PRO A 165 -10.03 16.66 -3.01
CA PRO A 165 -11.32 17.22 -3.33
C PRO A 165 -12.03 16.34 -4.37
N ARG A 166 -13.23 15.86 -4.01
CA ARG A 166 -14.20 15.25 -4.95
C ARG A 166 -14.76 16.27 -5.95
N GLY A 167 -14.13 17.45 -6.05
CA GLY A 167 -14.51 18.55 -6.90
C GLY A 167 -14.36 18.19 -8.37
N ARG A 168 -15.51 17.99 -9.01
CA ARG A 168 -15.69 18.05 -10.45
C ARG A 168 -14.88 19.24 -10.98
N VAL A 169 -13.80 19.00 -11.72
CA VAL A 169 -13.29 20.02 -12.65
C VAL A 169 -14.47 20.32 -13.57
N GLY A 170 -15.00 21.53 -13.44
CA GLY A 170 -16.33 21.89 -13.90
C GLY A 170 -16.52 21.60 -15.37
N ARG A 171 -17.45 20.68 -15.70
CA ARG A 171 -18.29 20.89 -16.87
C ARG A 171 -19.09 22.14 -16.58
N ARG A 172 -18.58 23.31 -16.99
CA ARG A 172 -19.46 24.42 -17.37
C ARG A 172 -20.36 23.84 -18.45
N ARG A 173 -21.58 23.44 -18.06
CA ARG A 173 -22.69 23.39 -19.01
C ARG A 173 -22.84 24.83 -19.47
N ALA A 174 -22.33 25.14 -20.65
CA ALA A 174 -22.89 26.23 -21.42
C ALA A 174 -24.36 25.86 -21.63
N ARG A 175 -25.24 26.45 -20.83
CA ARG A 175 -26.66 26.50 -21.13
C ARG A 175 -26.81 27.70 -22.04
N SER A 176 -27.11 27.41 -23.30
CA SER A 176 -27.78 28.31 -24.24
C SER A 176 -29.12 28.74 -23.67
#